data_AF-A0AAD6WEP2-F1
#
_entry.id   AF-A0AAD6WEP2-F1
#
_cell.length_a   1.000
_cell.length_b   1.000
_cell.length_c   1.000
_cell.angle_alpha   90.00
_cell.angle_beta   90.00
_cell.angle_gamma   90.00
#
_symmetry.space_group_name_H-M   'P 1'
#
loop_
_entity.id
_entity.type
_entity.pdbx_description
1 polymer ?
#
loop_
_entity_poly.entity_id
_entity_poly.type
_entity_poly.pdbx_seq_one_letter_code
_entity_poly.pdbx_strand_id
1 'polypeptide(L)'
;MGLMNPVIAFMFLKRREWKGIRNEKEGTSFSFVSRNLIEHCILGVDNLPRILMMYLSNTPSFLINYFPTVICNSRQFNRTVINHNLQYVAFEKPSKKVPRALNSSEFDAMIQSGAAFATQIQVR
;
A
#
# COMPACT_ATOMS: atom_id res chain seq x y z
N MET A 1 -17.57 14.17 29.77
CA MET A 1 -16.22 14.16 29.16
C MET A 1 -16.22 13.07 28.10
N GLY A 2 -16.56 13.39 26.85
CA GLY A 2 -16.71 12.39 25.78
C GLY A 2 -15.34 11.93 25.28
N LEU A 3 -15.07 10.62 25.37
CA LEU A 3 -13.88 10.01 24.77
C LEU A 3 -13.98 10.17 23.25
N MET A 4 -13.09 11.00 22.69
CA MET A 4 -13.00 11.19 21.25
C MET A 4 -12.52 9.87 20.62
N ASN A 5 -13.29 9.35 19.66
CA ASN A 5 -12.99 8.11 18.96
C ASN A 5 -11.57 8.19 18.33
N PRO A 6 -10.72 7.17 18.46
CA PRO A 6 -9.34 7.18 17.96
C PRO A 6 -9.25 7.48 16.45
N VAL A 7 -10.29 7.16 15.67
CA VAL A 7 -10.39 7.50 14.24
C VAL A 7 -10.53 9.01 14.03
N ILE A 8 -11.27 9.70 14.90
CA ILE A 8 -11.44 11.16 14.88
C ILE A 8 -10.15 11.84 15.34
N ALA A 9 -9.49 11.32 16.38
CA ALA A 9 -8.17 11.79 16.78
C ALA A 9 -7.14 11.63 15.64
N PHE A 10 -7.18 10.52 14.91
CA PHE A 10 -6.35 10.27 13.73
C PHE A 10 -6.61 11.28 12.61
N MET A 11 -7.88 11.56 12.27
CA MET A 11 -8.23 12.58 11.28
C MET A 11 -7.85 14.01 11.71
N PHE A 12 -8.02 14.35 12.99
CA PHE A 12 -7.66 15.67 13.53
C PHE A 12 -6.14 15.88 13.58
N LEU A 13 -5.36 14.84 13.92
CA LEU A 13 -3.88 14.89 13.83
C LEU A 13 -3.43 14.99 12.36
N LYS A 14 -4.05 14.22 11.45
CA LYS A 14 -3.81 14.29 10.00
C LYS A 14 -3.89 15.73 9.50
N ARG A 15 -4.80 16.55 10.02
CA ARG A 15 -5.08 17.90 9.48
C ARG A 15 -4.08 18.97 9.93
N ARG A 16 -3.40 18.82 11.07
CA ARG A 16 -2.53 19.88 11.62
C ARG A 16 -1.08 19.81 11.12
N GLU A 17 -0.52 18.63 10.84
CA GLU A 17 0.92 18.47 10.53
C GLU A 17 1.22 18.01 9.09
N TRP A 18 0.22 17.64 8.30
CA TRP A 18 0.38 17.16 6.92
C TRP A 18 0.78 18.21 5.87
N LYS A 19 1.07 19.46 6.27
CA LYS A 19 1.35 20.54 5.32
C LYS A 19 2.58 20.31 4.41
N GLY A 20 3.40 19.27 4.69
CA GLY A 20 4.56 18.89 3.86
C GLY A 20 4.37 17.71 2.91
N ILE A 21 3.34 16.87 3.09
CA ILE A 21 3.10 15.70 2.22
C ILE A 21 2.21 16.14 1.06
N ARG A 22 2.79 16.25 -0.14
CA ARG A 22 2.08 16.79 -1.30
C ARG A 22 1.11 15.79 -1.94
N ASN A 23 1.38 14.50 -1.82
CA ASN A 23 0.56 13.45 -2.41
C ASN A 23 0.47 12.25 -1.45
N GLU A 24 -0.70 12.03 -0.84
CA GLU A 24 -1.03 10.73 -0.24
C GLU A 24 -1.50 9.82 -1.38
N LYS A 25 -0.86 8.66 -1.54
CA LYS A 25 -1.21 7.66 -2.53
C LYS A 25 -1.57 6.38 -1.79
N GLU A 26 -2.80 5.93 -1.95
CA GLU A 26 -3.22 4.61 -1.47
C GLU A 26 -2.79 3.56 -2.51
N GLY A 27 -2.09 2.53 -2.06
CA GLY A 27 -1.64 1.43 -2.90
C GLY A 27 -2.42 0.14 -2.67
N THR A 28 -1.77 -0.99 -2.90
CA THR A 28 -2.24 -2.31 -2.48
C THR A 28 -1.43 -2.78 -1.27
N SER A 29 -2.00 -3.62 -0.41
CA SER A 29 -1.26 -4.20 0.73
C SER A 29 -0.11 -5.12 0.30
N PHE A 30 -0.12 -5.58 -0.94
CA PHE A 30 0.95 -6.32 -1.59
C PHE A 30 1.69 -5.40 -2.56
N SER A 31 3.00 -5.21 -2.36
CA SER A 31 3.84 -4.40 -3.24
C SER A 31 5.26 -4.93 -3.29
N PHE A 32 5.92 -4.71 -4.43
CA PHE A 32 7.34 -4.99 -4.60
C PHE A 32 8.14 -3.74 -4.36
N VAL A 33 9.20 -3.87 -3.57
CA VAL A 33 10.05 -2.77 -3.17
C VAL A 33 11.50 -3.10 -3.49
N SER A 34 12.21 -2.17 -4.11
CA SER A 34 13.63 -2.32 -4.41
C SER A 34 14.49 -2.18 -3.15
N ARG A 35 15.65 -2.85 -3.14
CA ARG A 35 16.62 -2.73 -2.05
C ARG A 35 16.98 -1.27 -1.75
N ASN A 36 17.23 -0.46 -2.79
CA ASN A 36 17.60 0.94 -2.64
C ASN A 36 16.52 1.76 -1.91
N LEU A 37 15.23 1.46 -2.11
CA LEU A 37 14.17 2.13 -1.37
C LEU A 37 14.19 1.71 0.11
N ILE A 38 14.37 0.43 0.42
CA ILE A 38 14.45 -0.05 1.80
C ILE A 38 15.63 0.60 2.52
N GLU A 39 16.80 0.65 1.88
CA GLU A 39 17.98 1.33 2.41
C GLU A 39 17.71 2.80 2.64
N HIS A 40 17.00 3.47 1.74
CA HIS A 40 16.55 4.85 1.95
C HIS A 40 15.61 5.00 3.14
N CYS A 41 14.68 4.06 3.36
CA CYS A 41 13.77 4.12 4.51
C CYS A 41 14.49 3.93 5.85
N ILE A 42 15.55 3.12 5.90
CA ILE A 42 16.28 2.77 7.13
C ILE A 42 17.43 3.74 7.41
N LEU A 43 18.27 3.99 6.40
CA LEU A 43 19.52 4.75 6.50
C LEU A 43 19.40 6.17 5.94
N GLY A 44 18.30 6.50 5.26
CA GLY A 44 18.13 7.78 4.61
C GLY A 44 18.20 8.95 5.58
N VAL A 45 18.83 10.04 5.11
CA VAL A 45 18.89 11.31 5.83
C VAL A 45 17.56 12.05 5.85
N ASP A 46 16.65 11.70 4.94
CA ASP A 46 15.32 12.30 4.86
C ASP A 46 14.47 11.89 6.06
N ASN A 47 13.77 12.85 6.64
CA ASN A 47 12.92 12.61 7.81
C ASN A 47 11.58 11.95 7.44
N LEU A 48 11.18 12.01 6.17
CA LEU A 48 9.87 11.55 5.71
C LEU A 48 9.59 10.07 6.07
N PRO A 49 10.46 9.09 5.78
CA PRO A 49 10.20 7.69 6.12
C PRO A 49 10.03 7.45 7.63
N ARG A 50 10.78 8.18 8.47
CA ARG A 50 10.72 8.06 9.94
C ARG A 50 9.44 8.67 10.49
N ILE A 51 9.10 9.87 10.03
CA ILE A 51 7.87 10.57 10.41
C ILE A 51 6.64 9.75 9.99
N LEU A 52 6.64 9.25 8.74
CA LEU A 52 5.52 8.46 8.23
C LEU A 52 5.36 7.13 8.99
N MET A 53 6.46 6.51 9.41
CA MET A 53 6.43 5.29 10.21
C MET A 53 5.80 5.55 11.58
N MET A 54 6.17 6.65 12.24
CA MET A 54 5.58 7.06 13.52
C MET A 54 4.07 7.33 13.42
N TYR A 55 3.60 7.96 12.32
CA TYR A 55 2.17 8.20 12.14
C TYR A 55 1.38 6.93 11.78
N LEU A 56 1.94 6.07 10.92
CA LEU A 56 1.23 4.90 10.41
C LEU A 56 1.34 3.68 11.31
N SER A 57 2.26 3.62 12.28
CA SER A 57 2.42 2.48 13.20
C SER A 57 1.16 2.16 14.01
N ASN A 58 0.30 3.17 14.24
CA ASN A 58 -0.96 3.03 14.96
C ASN A 58 -2.18 2.90 14.03
N THR A 59 -1.96 2.59 12.76
CA THR A 59 -3.03 2.47 11.75
C THR A 59 -3.08 1.10 11.11
N PRO A 60 -4.29 0.55 10.88
CA PRO A 60 -4.43 -0.72 10.18
C PRO A 60 -4.04 -0.64 8.69
N SER A 61 -3.93 0.57 8.12
CA SER A 61 -3.63 0.80 6.70
C SER A 61 -2.16 1.07 6.41
N PHE A 62 -1.24 0.82 7.35
CA PHE A 62 0.17 1.15 7.16
C PHE A 62 0.78 0.49 5.91
N LEU A 63 0.46 -0.79 5.65
CA LEU A 63 0.97 -1.54 4.49
C LEU A 63 0.52 -0.94 3.15
N ILE A 64 -0.66 -0.32 3.14
CA ILE A 64 -1.28 0.24 1.94
C ILE A 64 -0.71 1.63 1.65
N ASN A 65 -0.34 2.37 2.71
CA ASN A 65 -0.06 3.80 2.60
C ASN A 65 1.42 4.14 2.76
N TYR A 66 2.22 3.35 3.48
CA TYR A 66 3.60 3.69 3.83
C TYR A 66 4.50 3.78 2.59
N PHE A 67 4.75 2.67 1.90
CA PHE A 67 5.67 2.64 0.77
C PHE A 67 5.23 3.54 -0.40
N PRO A 68 3.94 3.54 -0.83
CA PRO A 68 3.51 4.43 -1.91
C PRO A 68 3.72 5.91 -1.58
N THR A 69 3.45 6.31 -0.33
CA THR A 69 3.65 7.70 0.11
C THR A 69 5.13 8.06 0.16
N VAL A 70 6.00 7.18 0.67
CA VAL A 70 7.46 7.43 0.67
C VAL A 70 7.98 7.57 -0.75
N ILE A 71 7.64 6.65 -1.66
CA ILE A 71 8.15 6.67 -3.04
C ILE A 71 7.68 7.91 -3.79
N CYS A 72 6.40 8.26 -3.72
CA CYS A 72 5.84 9.39 -4.46
C CYS A 72 6.34 10.76 -3.97
N ASN A 73 6.76 10.86 -2.71
CA ASN A 73 7.28 12.11 -2.13
C ASN A 73 8.82 12.18 -2.13
N SER A 74 9.51 11.08 -2.44
CA SER A 74 10.97 11.04 -2.55
C SER A 74 11.40 11.39 -3.97
N ARG A 75 12.16 12.48 -4.14
CA ARG A 75 12.64 12.94 -5.46
C ARG A 75 13.46 11.89 -6.20
N GLN A 76 14.16 11.02 -5.47
CA GLN A 76 15.01 9.98 -6.04
C GLN A 76 14.20 8.82 -6.65
N PHE A 77 12.99 8.56 -6.13
CA PHE A 77 12.21 7.36 -6.47
C PHE A 77 10.88 7.65 -7.18
N ASN A 78 10.46 8.92 -7.28
CA ASN A 78 9.18 9.27 -7.88
C ASN A 78 9.03 8.83 -9.36
N ARG A 79 10.13 8.68 -10.10
CA ARG A 79 10.17 8.22 -11.50
C ARG A 79 10.33 6.70 -11.65
N THR A 80 10.56 5.97 -10.56
CA THR A 80 10.74 4.51 -10.57
C THR A 80 9.47 3.76 -10.19
N VAL A 81 8.34 4.44 -10.04
CA VAL A 81 7.05 3.83 -9.68
C VAL A 81 6.46 3.12 -10.88
N ILE A 82 6.16 1.84 -10.71
CA ILE A 82 5.34 1.06 -11.64
C ILE A 82 3.99 0.85 -10.97
N ASN A 83 2.91 1.32 -11.61
CA ASN A 83 1.54 1.19 -11.07
C ASN A 83 0.94 -0.21 -11.38
N HIS A 84 1.69 -1.26 -11.04
CA HIS A 84 1.27 -2.64 -11.22
C HIS A 84 1.92 -3.50 -10.15
N ASN A 85 1.12 -4.24 -9.37
CA ASN A 85 1.60 -5.05 -8.26
C ASN A 85 1.89 -6.51 -8.63
N LEU A 86 1.81 -6.87 -9.92
CA LEU A 86 2.10 -8.20 -10.48
C LEU A 86 1.35 -9.36 -9.78
N GLN A 87 0.23 -9.05 -9.13
CA GLN A 87 -0.57 -10.01 -8.39
C GLN A 87 -1.95 -10.15 -9.05
N TYR A 88 -2.26 -11.37 -9.49
CA TYR A 88 -3.59 -11.73 -9.97
C TYR A 88 -4.53 -11.91 -8.77
N VAL A 89 -5.67 -11.22 -8.83
CA VAL A 89 -6.71 -11.28 -7.80
C VAL A 89 -8.05 -11.42 -8.49
N ALA A 90 -8.77 -12.51 -8.20
CA ALA A 90 -10.13 -12.68 -8.66
C ALA A 90 -11.11 -11.96 -7.73
N PHE A 91 -11.94 -11.10 -8.31
CA PHE A 91 -13.04 -10.43 -7.61
C PHE A 91 -14.38 -10.98 -8.12
N GLU A 92 -15.38 -11.09 -7.24
CA GLU A 92 -16.75 -11.34 -7.69
C GLU A 92 -17.30 -10.12 -8.44
N LYS A 93 -17.86 -10.36 -9.63
CA LYS A 93 -18.62 -9.34 -10.35
C LYS A 93 -19.98 -9.11 -9.67
N PRO A 94 -20.45 -7.87 -9.46
CA PRO A 94 -19.73 -6.59 -9.56
C PRO A 94 -19.37 -6.06 -8.15
N SER A 95 -18.08 -5.90 -7.87
CA SER A 95 -17.54 -5.02 -6.79
C SER A 95 -17.53 -5.51 -5.33
N LYS A 96 -17.26 -6.78 -5.04
CA LYS A 96 -16.89 -7.11 -3.65
C LYS A 96 -15.44 -6.68 -3.36
N LYS A 97 -15.24 -5.95 -2.26
CA LYS A 97 -13.91 -5.56 -1.71
C LYS A 97 -13.09 -6.76 -1.23
N VAL A 98 -13.68 -7.95 -1.18
CA VAL A 98 -13.07 -9.17 -0.69
C VAL A 98 -12.70 -10.04 -1.89
N PRO A 99 -11.40 -10.36 -2.07
CA PRO A 99 -10.95 -11.34 -3.04
C PRO A 99 -11.64 -12.69 -2.84
N ARG A 100 -12.02 -13.36 -3.93
CA ARG A 100 -12.58 -14.72 -3.86
C ARG A 100 -11.51 -15.78 -4.10
N ALA A 101 -11.81 -17.02 -3.70
CA ALA A 101 -10.98 -18.17 -4.02
C ALA A 101 -10.89 -18.38 -5.54
N LEU A 102 -9.69 -18.73 -6.00
CA LEU A 102 -9.40 -19.03 -7.41
C LEU A 102 -9.86 -20.43 -7.77
N ASN A 103 -10.46 -20.55 -8.96
CA ASN A 103 -10.88 -21.83 -9.55
C ASN A 103 -9.93 -22.21 -10.69
N SER A 104 -9.87 -23.51 -11.01
CA SER A 104 -9.04 -24.02 -12.13
C SER A 104 -9.42 -23.42 -13.49
N SER A 105 -10.68 -23.01 -13.67
CA SER A 105 -11.15 -22.34 -14.89
C SER A 105 -10.55 -20.96 -15.13
N GLU A 106 -9.89 -20.37 -14.13
CA GLU A 106 -9.25 -19.04 -14.23
C GLU A 106 -7.75 -19.14 -14.55
N PHE A 107 -7.23 -20.36 -14.74
CA PHE A 107 -5.81 -20.57 -15.00
C PHE A 107 -5.35 -19.84 -16.26
N ASP A 108 -6.10 -19.93 -17.36
CA ASP A 108 -5.75 -19.25 -18.61
C ASP A 108 -5.78 -17.72 -18.47
N ALA A 109 -6.76 -17.19 -17.72
CA ALA A 109 -6.86 -15.75 -17.44
C ALA A 109 -5.69 -15.26 -16.56
N MET A 110 -5.26 -16.08 -15.59
CA MET A 110 -4.10 -15.80 -14.76
C MET A 110 -2.82 -15.74 -15.61
N ILE A 111 -2.60 -16.68 -16.53
CA ILE A 111 -1.44 -16.67 -17.44
C ILE A 111 -1.48 -15.44 -18.36
N GLN A 112 -2.64 -15.12 -18.94
CA GLN A 112 -2.79 -13.96 -19.82
C GLN A 112 -2.59 -12.62 -19.11
N SER A 113 -2.82 -12.54 -17.80
CA SER A 113 -2.63 -11.31 -17.03
C SER A 113 -1.17 -10.87 -16.90
N GLY A 114 -0.21 -11.78 -17.13
CA GLY A 114 1.22 -11.51 -16.95
C GLY A 114 1.62 -11.29 -15.47
N ALA A 115 0.72 -11.54 -14.53
CA ALA A 115 1.02 -11.49 -13.10
C ALA A 115 1.90 -12.68 -12.71
N ALA A 116 2.99 -12.41 -11.97
CA ALA A 116 3.88 -13.44 -11.46
C ALA A 116 3.31 -14.16 -10.22
N PHE A 117 2.38 -13.50 -9.51
CA PHE A 117 1.80 -14.00 -8.26
C PHE A 117 0.28 -14.04 -8.34
N ALA A 118 -0.35 -14.87 -7.53
CA ALA A 118 -1.80 -14.93 -7.36
C ALA A 118 -2.14 -15.13 -5.88
N THR A 119 -3.35 -14.73 -5.48
CA THR A 119 -3.84 -14.86 -4.10
C THR A 119 -5.13 -15.66 -4.03
N GLN A 120 -5.49 -16.13 -2.83
CA GLN A 120 -6.69 -16.96 -2.58
C GLN A 120 -6.71 -18.26 -3.41
N ILE A 121 -5.55 -18.90 -3.57
CA ILE A 121 -5.47 -20.23 -4.20
C ILE A 121 -6.01 -21.26 -3.20
N GLN A 122 -7.09 -21.94 -3.55
CA GLN A 122 -7.55 -23.12 -2.80
C GLN A 122 -6.95 -24.37 -3.42
N VAL A 123 -6.10 -25.05 -2.63
CA VAL A 123 -5.64 -26.41 -2.95
C VAL A 123 -6.61 -27.37 -2.28
N ARG A 124 -7.27 -28.19 -3.10
CA ARG A 124 -8.21 -29.20 -2.62
C ARG A 124 -7.48 -30.50 -2.27
#